data_AF-A0A3A9GP90-F1
#
_entry.id   AF-A0A3A9GP90-F1
#
_cell.length_a   1.000
_cell.length_b   1.000
_cell.length_c   1.000
_cell.angle_alpha   90.00
_cell.angle_beta   90.00
_cell.angle_gamma   90.00
#
_symmetry.space_group_name_H-M   'P 1'
#
loop_
_entity.id
_entity.type
_entity.pdbx_description
1 polymer ?
#
loop_
_entity_poly.entity_id
_entity_poly.type
_entity_poly.pdbx_seq_one_letter_code
_entity_poly.pdbx_strand_id
1 'polypeptide(L)'
;MVHLITGYAGKPHVTSASDGALNAGIYGKGKYILNMGEKFAYEIISNNLIKIKSGFAINQGRKIEIAINDYEEVTIDNGLQGMKRCDLIVLRYEKNSDSGIETANLVAIKGTSTDAYAEPVYTEGDILTGKAVDDILLYKVFINGLSIENVESAFTLTDSLMDILAEQKRVSSGMGQQISALAANMSNLGKSVAEGKQLLAATLSGWGNPTVSDATFEVLNTNMAAEFAATRDAAYSQGVAAADGRALPGTVNYQSGWNAGVAAADGRALPGTVNYQSGWNAGVAAADGRALPGTVNYQSGYNQGASDKHTELVNLQHSSLVNGSGSFGAWIALWIVSTDQIFMQVFYNTGMHKMIFD
;
A
#
# COMPACT_ATOMS: atom_id res chain seq x y z
N MET A 1 27.13 -38.41 39.70
CA MET A 1 27.22 -38.05 41.14
C MET A 1 26.94 -36.55 41.26
N VAL A 2 26.18 -36.12 42.25
CA VAL A 2 25.88 -34.69 42.49
C VAL A 2 26.95 -34.11 43.42
N HIS A 3 27.44 -32.90 43.13
CA HIS A 3 28.49 -32.21 43.90
C HIS A 3 28.06 -30.77 44.23
N LEU A 4 28.19 -30.38 45.50
CA LEU A 4 28.05 -28.99 45.93
C LEU A 4 29.38 -28.25 45.67
N ILE A 5 29.35 -27.18 44.88
CA ILE A 5 30.55 -26.39 44.51
C ILE A 5 30.73 -25.16 45.41
N THR A 6 29.66 -24.44 45.69
CA THR A 6 29.66 -23.24 46.53
C THR A 6 29.32 -23.59 47.99
N GLY A 7 30.10 -24.51 48.57
CA GLY A 7 29.98 -24.93 49.97
C GLY A 7 31.28 -25.51 50.51
N TYR A 8 31.38 -25.76 51.82
CA TYR A 8 32.56 -26.44 52.36
C TYR A 8 32.44 -27.95 52.16
N ALA A 9 33.41 -28.57 51.46
CA ALA A 9 33.42 -30.01 51.18
C ALA A 9 34.58 -30.76 51.85
N GLY A 10 35.33 -30.13 52.76
CA GLY A 10 36.49 -30.75 53.43
C GLY A 10 37.71 -30.98 52.52
N LYS A 11 37.67 -30.55 51.25
CA LYS A 11 38.74 -30.67 50.26
C LYS A 11 38.65 -29.57 49.19
N PRO A 12 39.73 -29.30 48.44
CA PRO A 12 39.64 -28.51 47.21
C PRO A 12 38.65 -29.17 46.23
N HIS A 13 37.66 -28.41 45.78
CA HIS A 13 36.59 -28.92 44.91
C HIS A 13 35.94 -27.84 44.02
N VAL A 14 36.27 -26.56 44.23
CA VAL A 14 35.92 -25.47 43.31
C VAL A 14 36.87 -25.57 42.12
N THR A 15 36.32 -25.68 40.92
CA THR A 15 37.10 -25.81 39.68
C THR A 15 36.78 -24.67 38.73
N SER A 16 37.75 -24.31 37.88
CA SER A 16 37.55 -23.38 36.75
C SER A 16 36.39 -23.81 35.86
N ALA A 17 36.20 -25.12 35.67
CA ALA A 17 35.10 -25.67 34.89
C ALA A 17 33.73 -25.38 35.52
N SER A 18 33.61 -25.50 36.85
CA SER A 18 32.36 -25.20 37.56
C SER A 18 32.03 -23.70 37.57
N ASP A 19 33.03 -22.85 37.80
CA ASP A 19 32.82 -21.39 37.74
C ASP A 19 32.54 -20.91 36.30
N GLY A 20 33.28 -21.46 35.34
CA GLY A 20 33.04 -21.24 33.92
C GLY A 20 31.63 -21.66 33.50
N ALA A 21 31.11 -22.78 34.01
CA ALA A 21 29.73 -23.20 33.75
C ALA A 21 28.69 -22.23 34.34
N LEU A 22 28.93 -21.68 35.53
CA LEU A 22 28.09 -20.63 36.10
C LEU A 22 28.11 -19.36 35.25
N ASN A 23 29.30 -18.89 34.86
CA ASN A 23 29.46 -17.73 33.98
C ASN A 23 28.76 -17.95 32.63
N ALA A 24 28.90 -19.14 32.02
CA ALA A 24 28.20 -19.50 30.79
C ALA A 24 26.67 -19.56 30.97
N GLY A 25 26.18 -19.87 32.17
CA GLY A 25 24.76 -19.77 32.51
C GLY A 25 24.25 -18.33 32.59
N ILE A 26 25.12 -17.37 32.95
CA ILE A 26 24.78 -15.95 33.09
C ILE A 26 24.90 -15.21 31.74
N TYR A 27 26.03 -15.35 31.06
CA TYR A 27 26.34 -14.65 29.81
C TYR A 27 25.84 -15.38 28.55
N GLY A 28 25.57 -16.69 28.66
CA GLY A 28 25.37 -17.59 27.55
C GLY A 28 26.62 -18.42 27.23
N LYS A 29 26.44 -19.47 26.42
CA LYS A 29 27.51 -20.42 26.05
C LYS A 29 28.35 -19.98 24.85
N GLY A 30 28.19 -18.74 24.38
CA GLY A 30 28.91 -18.21 23.23
C GLY A 30 30.26 -17.59 23.56
N LYS A 31 30.76 -16.80 22.60
CA LYS A 31 31.96 -15.97 22.67
C LYS A 31 31.52 -14.51 22.63
N TYR A 32 31.93 -13.72 23.61
CA TYR A 32 31.43 -12.36 23.79
C TYR A 32 32.59 -11.41 24.02
N ILE A 33 32.72 -10.37 23.20
CA ILE A 33 33.60 -9.23 23.49
C ILE A 33 32.76 -8.19 24.22
N LEU A 34 33.15 -7.85 25.45
CA LEU A 34 32.38 -6.94 26.27
C LEU A 34 32.64 -5.49 25.85
N ASN A 35 31.60 -4.66 25.91
CA ASN A 35 31.70 -3.22 25.65
C ASN A 35 32.38 -2.46 26.81
N MET A 36 33.62 -2.85 27.14
CA MET A 36 34.43 -2.35 28.28
C MET A 36 35.91 -2.20 27.91
N GLY A 37 36.63 -1.32 28.61
CA GLY A 37 38.02 -0.99 28.28
C GLY A 37 38.12 -0.32 26.90
N GLU A 38 39.22 -0.57 26.20
CA GLU A 38 39.40 -0.17 24.80
C GLU A 38 38.89 -1.22 23.81
N LYS A 39 38.17 -2.24 24.30
CA LYS A 39 37.41 -3.20 23.48
C LYS A 39 38.30 -3.98 22.51
N PHE A 40 39.53 -4.28 22.93
CA PHE A 40 40.57 -4.88 22.09
C PHE A 40 40.91 -4.07 20.83
N ALA A 41 40.70 -2.75 20.84
CA ALA A 41 41.01 -1.90 19.69
C ALA A 41 42.45 -2.10 19.21
N TYR A 42 42.63 -2.20 17.89
CA TYR A 42 43.94 -2.38 17.30
C TYR A 42 44.59 -1.04 16.92
N GLU A 43 45.92 -1.03 16.85
CA GLU A 43 46.73 0.05 16.32
C GLU A 43 47.86 -0.56 15.48
N ILE A 44 47.98 -0.17 14.21
CA ILE A 44 49.07 -0.63 13.33
C ILE A 44 50.32 0.17 13.68
N ILE A 45 51.33 -0.49 14.24
CA ILE A 45 52.58 0.14 14.66
C ILE A 45 53.59 0.15 13.51
N SER A 46 53.61 -0.92 12.72
CA SER A 46 54.45 -1.07 11.53
C SER A 46 53.83 -2.10 10.57
N ASN A 47 54.49 -2.35 9.44
CA ASN A 47 54.07 -3.37 8.46
C ASN A 47 54.07 -4.81 9.00
N ASN A 48 54.67 -5.04 10.18
CA ASN A 48 54.85 -6.36 10.78
C ASN A 48 54.44 -6.41 12.27
N LEU A 49 53.81 -5.36 12.80
CA LEU A 49 53.44 -5.29 14.21
C LEU A 49 52.10 -4.56 14.38
N ILE A 50 51.16 -5.26 15.01
CA ILE A 50 49.85 -4.72 15.38
C ILE A 50 49.75 -4.76 16.90
N LYS A 51 49.42 -3.63 17.52
CA LYS A 51 49.11 -3.53 18.94
C LYS A 51 47.63 -3.75 19.17
N ILE A 52 47.27 -4.57 20.14
CA ILE A 52 45.90 -4.80 20.60
C ILE A 52 45.77 -4.24 22.02
N LYS A 53 44.90 -3.26 22.20
CA LYS A 53 44.74 -2.54 23.46
C LYS A 53 43.85 -3.30 24.45
N SER A 54 43.71 -2.71 25.64
CA SER A 54 42.87 -3.23 26.73
C SER A 54 41.46 -3.67 26.28
N GLY A 55 40.94 -4.73 26.89
CA GLY A 55 39.67 -5.31 26.48
C GLY A 55 39.29 -6.52 27.33
N PHE A 56 38.00 -6.88 27.29
CA PHE A 56 37.46 -7.98 28.08
C PHE A 56 36.62 -8.91 27.20
N ALA A 57 36.83 -10.21 27.34
CA ALA A 57 36.11 -11.24 26.63
C ALA A 57 35.59 -12.33 27.57
N ILE A 58 34.47 -12.94 27.17
CA ILE A 58 33.98 -14.20 27.74
C ILE A 58 34.03 -15.26 26.65
N ASN A 59 34.87 -16.28 26.82
CA ASN A 59 34.89 -17.46 25.97
C ASN A 59 34.19 -18.63 26.68
N GLN A 60 32.93 -18.90 26.36
CA GLN A 60 32.17 -20.03 26.92
C GLN A 60 32.27 -20.12 28.47
N GLY A 61 32.20 -18.95 29.11
CA GLY A 61 32.31 -18.79 30.57
C GLY A 61 33.71 -18.51 31.13
N ARG A 62 34.77 -18.52 30.30
CA ARG A 62 36.12 -18.10 30.71
C ARG A 62 36.27 -16.61 30.50
N LYS A 63 36.59 -15.88 31.56
CA LYS A 63 36.92 -14.45 31.50
C LYS A 63 38.36 -14.30 31.01
N ILE A 64 38.56 -13.47 30.00
CA ILE A 64 39.86 -13.15 29.43
C ILE A 64 39.97 -11.63 29.34
N GLU A 65 41.12 -11.07 29.71
CA GLU A 65 41.33 -9.64 29.70
C GLU A 65 42.74 -9.27 29.22
N ILE A 66 42.82 -8.11 28.58
CA ILE A 66 44.02 -7.26 28.62
C ILE A 66 43.65 -6.12 29.56
N ALA A 67 44.45 -5.95 30.62
CA ALA A 67 44.15 -5.01 31.70
C ALA A 67 43.97 -3.57 31.17
N ILE A 68 43.19 -2.76 31.90
CA ILE A 68 42.93 -1.36 31.51
C ILE A 68 44.24 -0.58 31.45
N ASN A 69 44.41 0.20 30.37
CA ASN A 69 45.63 0.94 30.04
C ASN A 69 46.84 0.06 29.68
N ASP A 70 46.62 -1.22 29.42
CA ASP A 70 47.64 -2.15 28.92
C ASP A 70 47.38 -2.53 27.45
N TYR A 71 48.36 -3.19 26.85
CA TYR A 71 48.29 -3.67 25.48
C TYR A 71 49.16 -4.91 25.28
N GLU A 72 48.86 -5.65 24.23
CA GLU A 72 49.67 -6.77 23.74
C GLU A 72 50.04 -6.52 22.28
N GLU A 73 51.20 -7.00 21.86
CA GLU A 73 51.69 -6.83 20.49
C GLU A 73 51.67 -8.16 19.74
N VAL A 74 51.10 -8.12 18.54
CA VAL A 74 50.99 -9.26 17.63
C VAL A 74 51.92 -9.02 16.46
N THR A 75 52.95 -9.86 16.34
CA THR A 75 53.85 -9.83 15.19
C THR A 75 53.19 -10.50 14.00
N ILE A 76 53.24 -9.84 12.85
CA ILE A 76 52.75 -10.33 11.57
C ILE A 76 53.95 -10.51 10.64
N ASP A 77 54.10 -11.70 10.06
CA ASP A 77 55.18 -11.94 9.10
C ASP A 77 55.03 -11.05 7.87
N ASN A 78 56.14 -10.66 7.25
CA ASN A 78 56.08 -9.92 5.99
C ASN A 78 55.34 -10.74 4.91
N GLY A 79 54.64 -10.03 4.02
CA GLY A 79 54.05 -10.62 2.83
C GLY A 79 55.09 -10.96 1.75
N LEU A 80 54.60 -11.38 0.58
CA LEU A 80 55.42 -11.67 -0.59
C LEU A 80 55.08 -10.69 -1.71
N GLN A 81 56.10 -10.20 -2.43
CA GLN A 81 55.90 -9.25 -3.52
C GLN A 81 54.95 -9.80 -4.57
N GLY A 82 53.93 -9.01 -4.95
CA GLY A 82 52.94 -9.38 -5.95
C GLY A 82 51.87 -10.37 -5.49
N MET A 83 51.87 -10.79 -4.22
CA MET A 83 50.92 -11.75 -3.66
C MET A 83 50.00 -11.12 -2.62
N LYS A 84 48.82 -11.71 -2.45
CA LYS A 84 47.85 -11.39 -1.40
C LYS A 84 47.86 -12.47 -0.33
N ARG A 85 47.69 -12.07 0.93
CA ARG A 85 47.57 -12.99 2.08
C ARG A 85 46.60 -12.40 3.10
N CYS A 86 45.78 -13.26 3.72
CA CYS A 86 44.95 -12.89 4.86
C CYS A 86 45.47 -13.65 6.08
N ASP A 87 45.88 -12.93 7.12
CA ASP A 87 46.21 -13.51 8.42
C ASP A 87 45.05 -13.23 9.40
N LEU A 88 44.93 -14.03 10.45
CA LEU A 88 43.93 -13.80 11.51
C LEU A 88 44.64 -13.47 12.81
N ILE A 89 44.08 -12.53 13.57
CA ILE A 89 44.42 -12.35 14.98
C ILE A 89 43.29 -12.95 15.80
N VAL A 90 43.62 -13.97 16.59
CA VAL A 90 42.69 -14.65 17.48
C VAL A 90 43.11 -14.49 18.93
N LEU A 91 42.14 -14.42 19.82
CA LEU A 91 42.34 -14.62 21.25
C LEU A 91 42.13 -16.11 21.55
N ARG A 92 43.23 -16.85 21.67
CA ARG A 92 43.23 -18.30 21.82
C ARG A 92 43.18 -18.70 23.28
N TYR A 93 42.17 -19.47 23.65
CA TYR A 93 42.18 -20.26 24.87
C TYR A 93 42.94 -21.57 24.64
N GLU A 94 43.82 -21.94 25.57
CA GLU A 94 44.44 -23.26 25.59
C GLU A 94 44.43 -23.86 27.00
N LYS A 95 44.20 -25.17 27.08
CA LYS A 95 44.35 -25.97 28.27
C LYS A 95 45.40 -27.04 28.02
N ASN A 96 46.50 -26.98 28.76
CA ASN A 96 47.48 -28.05 28.74
C ASN A 96 46.84 -29.31 29.33
N SER A 97 46.80 -30.40 28.55
CA SER A 97 46.11 -31.64 28.94
C SER A 97 46.82 -32.39 30.07
N ASP A 98 48.12 -32.19 30.25
CA ASP A 98 48.92 -32.88 31.27
C ASP A 98 48.87 -32.14 32.61
N SER A 99 49.08 -30.81 32.61
CA SER A 99 49.11 -29.99 33.82
C SER A 99 47.74 -29.45 34.23
N GLY A 100 46.78 -29.42 33.30
CA GLY A 100 45.47 -28.81 33.50
C GLY A 100 45.48 -27.28 33.53
N ILE A 101 46.64 -26.65 33.29
CA ILE A 101 46.78 -25.19 33.26
C ILE A 101 46.05 -24.63 32.05
N GLU A 102 45.22 -23.62 32.30
CA GLU A 102 44.45 -22.89 31.30
C GLU A 102 45.11 -21.52 31.06
N THR A 103 45.30 -21.13 29.79
CA THR A 103 45.89 -19.85 29.37
C THR A 103 45.06 -19.21 28.27
N ALA A 104 45.25 -17.90 28.07
CA ALA A 104 44.73 -17.19 26.91
C ALA A 104 45.80 -16.25 26.35
N ASN A 105 46.00 -16.28 25.03
CA ASN A 105 47.02 -15.47 24.36
C ASN A 105 46.50 -14.92 23.02
N LEU A 106 47.02 -13.78 22.58
CA LEU A 106 46.84 -13.34 21.20
C LEU A 106 47.75 -14.15 20.27
N VAL A 107 47.17 -14.70 19.21
CA VAL A 107 47.89 -15.53 18.24
C VAL A 107 47.60 -15.01 16.83
N ALA A 108 48.67 -14.80 16.06
CA ALA A 108 48.58 -14.59 14.62
C ALA A 108 48.51 -15.96 13.91
N ILE A 109 47.39 -16.27 13.27
CA ILE A 109 47.27 -17.42 12.37
C ILE A 109 47.61 -16.94 10.97
N LYS A 110 48.77 -17.37 10.48
CA LYS A 110 49.27 -17.00 9.16
C LYS A 110 48.48 -17.70 8.05
N GLY A 111 48.04 -16.94 7.06
CA GLY A 111 47.40 -17.45 5.86
C GLY A 111 48.38 -17.94 4.80
N THR A 112 47.84 -18.29 3.65
CA THR A 112 48.63 -18.66 2.47
C THR A 112 48.74 -17.48 1.53
N SER A 113 49.95 -17.18 1.03
CA SER A 113 50.16 -16.16 0.01
C SER A 113 49.74 -16.69 -1.37
N THR A 114 48.69 -16.13 -1.96
CA THR A 114 48.19 -16.47 -3.31
C THR A 114 47.90 -15.20 -4.12
N ASP A 115 47.21 -15.30 -5.24
CA ASP A 115 46.73 -14.17 -6.04
C ASP A 115 45.46 -13.51 -5.48
N ALA A 116 44.81 -14.15 -4.49
CA ALA A 116 43.58 -13.70 -3.85
C ALA A 116 43.65 -13.82 -2.31
N TYR A 117 42.74 -13.15 -1.61
CA TYR A 117 42.64 -13.32 -0.17
C TYR A 117 41.97 -14.63 0.18
N ALA A 118 42.67 -15.49 0.93
CA ALA A 118 42.15 -16.74 1.45
C ALA A 118 42.32 -16.76 2.98
N GLU A 119 41.22 -16.94 3.69
CA GLU A 119 41.18 -16.95 5.15
C GLU A 119 41.71 -18.28 5.70
N PRO A 120 42.67 -18.28 6.64
CA PRO A 120 43.15 -19.51 7.26
C PRO A 120 42.11 -20.08 8.23
N VAL A 121 42.23 -21.37 8.52
CA VAL A 121 41.36 -22.05 9.48
C VAL A 121 41.82 -21.71 10.90
N TYR A 122 40.87 -21.34 11.76
CA TYR A 122 41.06 -21.21 13.21
C TYR A 122 40.27 -22.29 13.95
N THR A 123 40.52 -22.45 15.25
CA THR A 123 39.97 -23.55 16.04
C THR A 123 38.65 -23.17 16.69
N GLU A 124 37.60 -23.96 16.46
CA GLU A 124 36.36 -23.89 17.21
C GLU A 124 36.21 -25.12 18.10
N GLY A 125 36.45 -24.93 19.40
CA GLY A 125 36.36 -25.97 20.41
C GLY A 125 35.32 -25.65 21.47
N ASP A 126 34.53 -26.64 21.88
CA ASP A 126 33.61 -26.48 23.01
C ASP A 126 34.35 -26.71 24.35
N ILE A 127 34.68 -25.61 25.03
CA ILE A 127 35.42 -25.63 26.31
C ILE A 127 34.57 -26.26 27.42
N LEU A 128 33.24 -26.12 27.36
CA LEU A 128 32.31 -26.65 28.36
C LEU A 128 32.23 -28.18 28.31
N THR A 129 32.47 -28.78 27.15
CA THR A 129 32.61 -30.23 26.96
C THR A 129 34.04 -30.73 27.06
N GLY A 130 35.00 -29.85 27.36
CA GLY A 130 36.38 -30.19 27.66
C GLY A 130 37.36 -30.13 26.49
N LYS A 131 37.04 -29.41 25.40
CA LYS A 131 38.03 -29.14 24.35
C LYS A 131 39.17 -28.27 24.90
N ALA A 132 40.39 -28.65 24.51
CA ALA A 132 41.61 -28.03 25.02
C ALA A 132 41.95 -26.70 24.35
N VAL A 133 41.42 -26.42 23.15
CA VAL A 133 41.74 -25.19 22.40
C VAL A 133 40.46 -24.63 21.81
N ASP A 134 40.31 -23.31 21.87
CA ASP A 134 39.24 -22.58 21.19
C ASP A 134 39.65 -21.12 20.93
N ASP A 135 39.35 -20.64 19.73
CA ASP A 135 39.75 -19.31 19.25
C ASP A 135 38.55 -18.35 19.24
N ILE A 136 38.71 -17.16 19.81
CA ILE A 136 37.85 -16.02 19.49
C ILE A 136 38.53 -15.23 18.37
N LEU A 137 37.88 -15.16 17.20
CA LEU A 137 38.37 -14.37 16.09
C LEU A 137 38.18 -12.87 16.37
N LEU A 138 39.27 -12.10 16.39
CA LEU A 138 39.24 -10.65 16.61
C LEU A 138 39.38 -9.87 15.30
N TYR A 139 40.42 -10.17 14.52
CA TYR A 139 40.74 -9.39 13.32
C TYR A 139 41.15 -10.25 12.13
N LYS A 140 40.80 -9.77 10.94
CA LYS A 140 41.35 -10.22 9.65
C LYS A 140 42.36 -9.20 9.16
N VAL A 141 43.58 -9.62 8.92
CA VAL A 141 44.70 -8.76 8.49
C VAL A 141 44.98 -9.07 7.02
N PHE A 142 44.67 -8.11 6.15
CA PHE A 142 44.87 -8.22 4.71
C PHE A 142 46.23 -7.64 4.34
N ILE A 143 47.04 -8.42 3.64
CA ILE A 143 48.41 -8.08 3.25
C ILE A 143 48.50 -8.15 1.72
N ASN A 144 48.98 -7.06 1.11
CA ASN A 144 49.18 -6.95 -0.33
C ASN A 144 50.63 -6.59 -0.62
N GLY A 145 51.37 -7.51 -1.26
CA GLY A 145 52.81 -7.34 -1.42
C GLY A 145 53.55 -7.51 -0.10
N LEU A 146 54.28 -6.49 0.34
CA LEU A 146 55.14 -6.54 1.53
C LEU A 146 54.53 -5.88 2.77
N SER A 147 53.36 -5.26 2.64
CA SER A 147 52.77 -4.41 3.69
C SER A 147 51.35 -4.83 4.00
N ILE A 148 50.90 -4.51 5.21
CA ILE A 148 49.50 -4.59 5.61
C ILE A 148 48.71 -3.57 4.77
N GLU A 149 47.69 -4.05 4.06
CA GLU A 149 46.76 -3.24 3.27
C GLU A 149 45.59 -2.76 4.14
N ASN A 150 45.00 -3.67 4.92
CA ASN A 150 43.83 -3.38 5.75
C ASN A 150 43.74 -4.33 6.95
N VAL A 151 43.04 -3.91 8.01
CA VAL A 151 42.67 -4.75 9.15
C VAL A 151 41.18 -4.59 9.41
N GLU A 152 40.43 -5.68 9.39
CA GLU A 152 38.98 -5.69 9.61
C GLU A 152 38.64 -6.37 10.94
N SER A 153 37.77 -5.74 11.72
CA SER A 153 37.20 -6.38 12.91
C SER A 153 36.26 -7.52 12.51
N ALA A 154 36.38 -8.65 13.18
CA ALA A 154 35.61 -9.86 12.95
C ALA A 154 34.73 -10.25 14.16
N PHE A 155 34.55 -9.35 15.12
CA PHE A 155 33.68 -9.53 16.27
C PHE A 155 32.63 -8.44 16.39
N THR A 156 31.59 -8.73 17.17
CA THR A 156 30.57 -7.75 17.60
C THR A 156 30.70 -7.53 19.10
N LEU A 157 30.39 -6.30 19.53
CA LEU A 157 30.38 -5.97 20.94
C LEU A 157 29.11 -6.49 21.59
N THR A 158 29.25 -6.98 22.81
CA THR A 158 28.15 -7.36 23.68
C THR A 158 27.84 -6.19 24.61
N ASP A 159 26.64 -5.66 24.46
CA ASP A 159 26.13 -4.57 25.27
C ASP A 159 25.92 -4.99 26.73
N SER A 160 26.09 -4.04 27.65
CA SER A 160 25.81 -4.29 29.05
C SER A 160 24.30 -4.40 29.29
N LEU A 161 23.92 -5.00 30.42
CA LEU A 161 22.52 -5.04 30.84
C LEU A 161 21.91 -3.62 30.95
N MET A 162 22.71 -2.61 31.30
CA MET A 162 22.25 -1.23 31.41
C MET A 162 22.01 -0.58 30.04
N ASP A 163 22.84 -0.90 29.05
CA ASP A 163 22.65 -0.45 27.67
C ASP A 163 21.36 -1.05 27.10
N ILE A 164 21.16 -2.36 27.31
CA ILE A 164 19.93 -3.06 26.91
C ILE A 164 18.71 -2.44 27.60
N LEU A 165 18.79 -2.15 28.91
CA LEU A 165 17.70 -1.52 29.66
C LEU A 165 17.38 -0.11 29.13
N ALA A 166 18.39 0.67 28.77
CA ALA A 166 18.21 2.01 28.19
C ALA A 166 17.50 1.93 26.84
N GLU A 167 17.92 0.99 25.98
CA GLU A 167 17.30 0.77 24.67
C GLU A 167 15.85 0.28 24.80
N GLN A 168 15.58 -0.65 25.72
CA GLN A 168 14.22 -1.11 26.00
C GLN A 168 13.29 0.05 26.42
N LYS A 169 13.77 0.96 27.28
CA LYS A 169 13.00 2.15 27.69
C LYS A 169 12.74 3.10 26.51
N ARG A 170 13.73 3.31 25.65
CA ARG A 170 13.60 4.16 24.46
C ARG A 170 12.54 3.59 23.51
N VAL A 171 12.63 2.29 23.19
CA VAL A 171 11.67 1.58 22.33
C VAL A 171 10.25 1.64 22.92
N SER A 172 10.10 1.36 24.22
CA SER A 172 8.80 1.39 24.90
C SER A 172 8.17 2.78 24.87
N SER A 173 8.97 3.83 25.02
CA SER A 173 8.50 5.22 24.96
C SER A 173 8.05 5.61 23.55
N GLY A 174 8.82 5.24 22.52
CA GLY A 174 8.45 5.47 21.12
C GLY A 174 7.14 4.75 20.74
N MET A 175 6.97 3.51 21.19
CA MET A 175 5.73 2.77 20.99
C MET A 175 4.53 3.43 21.70
N GLY A 176 4.72 3.96 22.92
CA GLY A 176 3.68 4.71 23.63
C GLY A 176 3.24 5.98 22.90
N GLN A 177 4.18 6.70 22.26
CA GLN A 177 3.87 7.85 21.41
C GLN A 177 3.06 7.45 20.17
N GLN A 178 3.45 6.37 19.50
CA GLN A 178 2.73 5.84 18.34
C GLN A 178 1.30 5.42 18.70
N ILE A 179 1.11 4.74 19.82
CA ILE A 179 -0.23 4.34 20.33
C ILE A 179 -1.07 5.59 20.63
N SER A 180 -0.48 6.60 21.26
CA SER A 180 -1.18 7.85 21.59
C SER A 180 -1.62 8.60 20.32
N ALA A 181 -0.75 8.66 19.31
CA ALA A 181 -1.09 9.25 18.01
C ALA A 181 -2.21 8.47 17.29
N LEU A 182 -2.15 7.13 17.31
CA LEU A 182 -3.21 6.30 16.75
C LEU A 182 -4.54 6.51 17.49
N ALA A 183 -4.52 6.54 18.82
CA ALA A 183 -5.72 6.79 19.62
C ALA A 183 -6.35 8.17 19.31
N ALA A 184 -5.53 9.21 19.14
CA ALA A 184 -6.00 10.53 18.71
C ALA A 184 -6.64 10.48 17.31
N ASN A 185 -6.01 9.79 16.36
CA ASN A 185 -6.55 9.61 15.01
C ASN A 185 -7.87 8.83 15.01
N MET A 186 -7.98 7.76 15.80
CA MET A 186 -9.22 6.99 15.95
C MET A 186 -10.35 7.83 16.57
N SER A 187 -10.04 8.67 17.56
CA SER A 187 -10.99 9.61 18.15
C SER A 187 -11.48 10.63 17.12
N ASN A 188 -10.56 11.21 16.33
CA ASN A 188 -10.91 12.15 15.26
C ASN A 188 -11.77 11.48 14.17
N LEU A 189 -11.46 10.24 13.79
CA LEU A 189 -12.27 9.46 12.85
C LEU A 189 -13.68 9.21 13.43
N GLY A 190 -13.76 8.82 14.70
CA GLY A 190 -15.04 8.63 15.40
C GLY A 190 -15.90 9.91 15.40
N LYS A 191 -15.28 11.07 15.65
CA LYS A 191 -15.97 12.38 15.54
C LYS A 191 -16.42 12.67 14.11
N SER A 192 -15.55 12.53 13.13
CA SER A 192 -15.88 12.78 11.72
C SER A 192 -17.02 11.89 11.23
N VAL A 193 -17.04 10.61 11.62
CA VAL A 193 -18.12 9.68 11.33
C VAL A 193 -19.43 10.12 12.01
N ALA A 194 -19.38 10.54 13.28
CA ALA A 194 -20.55 11.03 13.99
C ALA A 194 -21.11 12.35 13.39
N GLU A 195 -20.23 13.29 13.06
CA GLU A 195 -20.57 14.55 12.38
C GLU A 195 -21.21 14.29 11.00
N GLY A 196 -20.62 13.40 10.20
CA GLY A 196 -21.17 13.00 8.91
C GLY A 196 -22.56 12.35 9.04
N LYS A 197 -22.75 11.51 10.07
CA LYS A 197 -24.06 10.92 10.39
C LYS A 197 -25.10 11.99 10.73
N GLN A 198 -24.73 12.96 11.58
CA GLN A 198 -25.62 14.07 11.96
C GLN A 198 -26.00 14.92 10.75
N LEU A 199 -25.04 15.23 9.87
CA LEU A 199 -25.30 16.00 8.65
C LEU A 199 -26.29 15.27 7.74
N LEU A 200 -26.08 13.97 7.50
CA LEU A 200 -26.98 13.16 6.67
C LEU A 200 -28.40 13.08 7.27
N ALA A 201 -28.51 12.85 8.58
CA ALA A 201 -29.79 12.85 9.27
C ALA A 201 -30.52 14.19 9.13
N ALA A 202 -29.82 15.32 9.32
CA ALA A 202 -30.36 16.66 9.16
C ALA A 202 -30.85 16.94 7.72
N THR A 203 -30.07 16.54 6.71
CA THR A 203 -30.47 16.68 5.29
C THR A 203 -31.75 15.91 4.99
N LEU A 204 -31.83 14.63 5.40
CA LEU A 204 -33.02 13.79 5.18
C LEU A 204 -34.24 14.30 5.95
N SER A 205 -34.03 14.84 7.16
CA SER A 205 -35.09 15.50 7.94
C SER A 205 -35.65 16.70 7.18
N GLY A 206 -34.78 17.51 6.56
CA GLY A 206 -35.16 18.66 5.75
C GLY A 206 -35.98 18.31 4.51
N TRP A 207 -35.89 17.07 4.02
CA TRP A 207 -36.71 16.56 2.91
C TRP A 207 -38.07 16.00 3.36
N GLY A 208 -38.41 16.08 4.65
CA GLY A 208 -39.70 15.65 5.17
C GLY A 208 -39.78 14.17 5.56
N ASN A 209 -38.65 13.47 5.62
CA ASN A 209 -38.59 12.07 6.07
C ASN A 209 -38.43 12.02 7.60
N PRO A 210 -39.45 11.56 8.37
CA PRO A 210 -39.44 11.64 9.84
C PRO A 210 -38.54 10.60 10.53
N THR A 211 -37.94 9.64 9.80
CA THR A 211 -37.22 8.49 10.37
C THR A 211 -35.71 8.72 10.43
N VAL A 212 -35.26 9.67 11.23
CA VAL A 212 -33.89 10.22 11.09
C VAL A 212 -33.16 10.52 12.40
N SER A 213 -33.83 10.59 13.54
CA SER A 213 -33.14 10.96 14.79
C SER A 213 -32.14 9.91 15.29
N ASP A 214 -32.37 8.61 15.04
CA ASP A 214 -31.57 7.52 15.62
C ASP A 214 -31.20 6.39 14.63
N ALA A 215 -31.44 6.58 13.33
CA ALA A 215 -31.16 5.60 12.29
C ALA A 215 -29.67 5.21 12.23
N THR A 216 -29.35 3.92 12.01
CA THR A 216 -27.98 3.48 11.67
C THR A 216 -27.57 4.03 10.28
N PHE A 217 -26.28 4.02 9.92
CA PHE A 217 -25.84 4.41 8.56
C PHE A 217 -26.57 3.61 7.48
N GLU A 218 -26.87 2.34 7.75
CA GLU A 218 -27.64 1.47 6.88
C GLU A 218 -29.06 2.01 6.66
N VAL A 219 -29.78 2.36 7.73
CA VAL A 219 -31.13 2.94 7.65
C VAL A 219 -31.11 4.30 6.93
N LEU A 220 -30.11 5.15 7.17
CA LEU A 220 -29.96 6.43 6.46
C LEU A 220 -29.69 6.22 4.96
N ASN A 221 -28.86 5.24 4.60
CA ASN A 221 -28.57 4.89 3.20
C ASN A 221 -29.82 4.32 2.49
N THR A 222 -30.59 3.47 3.16
CA THR A 222 -31.87 2.95 2.64
C THR A 222 -32.88 4.07 2.41
N ASN A 223 -33.00 5.02 3.36
CA ASN A 223 -33.91 6.17 3.21
C ASN A 223 -33.47 7.08 2.05
N MET A 224 -32.17 7.34 1.89
CA MET A 224 -31.65 8.11 0.75
C MET A 224 -31.95 7.44 -0.60
N ALA A 225 -31.80 6.11 -0.68
CA ALA A 225 -32.16 5.35 -1.88
C ALA A 225 -33.67 5.42 -2.18
N ALA A 226 -34.51 5.37 -1.14
CA ALA A 226 -35.96 5.50 -1.26
C ALA A 226 -36.38 6.91 -1.73
N GLU A 227 -35.77 7.97 -1.19
CA GLU A 227 -36.03 9.36 -1.63
C GLU A 227 -35.60 9.59 -3.08
N PHE A 228 -34.45 9.05 -3.50
CA PHE A 228 -34.01 9.16 -4.88
C PHE A 228 -34.93 8.40 -5.85
N ALA A 229 -35.42 7.21 -5.43
CA ALA A 229 -36.42 6.47 -6.20
C ALA A 229 -37.74 7.26 -6.30
N ALA A 230 -38.22 7.82 -5.20
CA ALA A 230 -39.43 8.63 -5.16
C ALA A 230 -39.31 9.92 -5.98
N THR A 231 -38.16 10.60 -5.94
CA THR A 231 -37.88 11.81 -6.73
C THR A 231 -37.75 11.50 -8.22
N ARG A 232 -37.14 10.37 -8.57
CA ARG A 232 -37.09 9.89 -9.96
C ARG A 232 -38.52 9.61 -10.46
N ASP A 233 -39.31 8.87 -9.70
CA ASP A 233 -40.68 8.52 -10.09
C ASP A 233 -41.57 9.77 -10.14
N ALA A 234 -41.39 10.74 -9.22
CA ALA A 234 -42.07 12.04 -9.23
C ALA A 234 -41.63 12.92 -10.41
N ALA A 235 -40.35 12.97 -10.77
CA ALA A 235 -39.88 13.72 -11.95
C ALA A 235 -40.42 13.12 -13.26
N TYR A 236 -40.74 11.82 -13.29
CA TYR A 236 -41.43 11.16 -14.40
C TYR A 236 -42.96 11.21 -14.31
N SER A 237 -43.55 11.62 -13.18
CA SER A 237 -45.01 11.64 -12.98
C SER A 237 -45.59 13.03 -12.69
N GLN A 238 -44.77 14.08 -12.56
CA GLN A 238 -45.24 15.45 -12.38
C GLN A 238 -45.85 15.95 -13.68
N GLY A 239 -47.16 15.79 -13.79
CA GLY A 239 -47.97 16.79 -14.48
C GLY A 239 -49.18 16.34 -15.30
N VAL A 240 -49.68 15.10 -15.27
CA VAL A 240 -50.79 14.79 -16.21
C VAL A 240 -51.76 13.66 -15.83
N ALA A 241 -52.30 13.62 -14.60
CA ALA A 241 -53.44 12.73 -14.32
C ALA A 241 -54.49 13.38 -13.41
N ALA A 242 -55.75 13.36 -13.85
CA ALA A 242 -56.92 13.57 -13.00
C ALA A 242 -57.07 12.41 -12.00
N ALA A 243 -57.91 12.57 -10.97
CA ALA A 243 -58.09 11.59 -9.89
C ALA A 243 -58.58 10.20 -10.35
N ASP A 244 -59.00 10.05 -11.60
CA ASP A 244 -59.40 8.81 -12.26
C ASP A 244 -58.36 8.26 -13.26
N GLY A 245 -57.13 8.80 -13.25
CA GLY A 245 -56.00 8.32 -14.06
C GLY A 245 -55.94 8.87 -15.50
N ARG A 246 -56.79 9.84 -15.87
CA ARG A 246 -56.83 10.43 -17.23
C ARG A 246 -55.94 11.66 -17.37
N ALA A 247 -55.31 11.86 -18.53
CA ALA A 247 -54.59 13.09 -18.84
C ALA A 247 -55.55 14.30 -18.95
N LEU A 248 -55.19 15.43 -18.34
CA LEU A 248 -55.98 16.67 -18.39
C LEU A 248 -55.88 17.35 -19.78
N PRO A 249 -56.88 18.16 -20.20
CA PRO A 249 -56.79 18.90 -21.46
C PRO A 249 -55.70 20.00 -21.43
N GLY A 250 -54.91 20.12 -22.50
CA GLY A 250 -53.94 21.21 -22.68
C GLY A 250 -52.60 21.06 -21.96
N THR A 251 -52.32 19.90 -21.37
CA THR A 251 -51.08 19.62 -20.65
C THR A 251 -49.97 19.05 -21.54
N VAL A 252 -48.72 19.33 -21.15
CA VAL A 252 -47.50 18.85 -21.82
C VAL A 252 -46.95 17.65 -21.06
N ASN A 253 -46.75 16.52 -21.74
CA ASN A 253 -46.15 15.32 -21.14
C ASN A 253 -44.74 15.06 -21.71
N TYR A 254 -43.76 14.82 -20.82
CA TYR A 254 -42.40 14.44 -21.18
C TYR A 254 -42.12 13.04 -20.62
N GLN A 255 -42.05 12.02 -21.48
CA GLN A 255 -41.63 10.67 -21.09
C GLN A 255 -40.45 10.21 -21.95
N SER A 256 -39.40 9.71 -21.31
CA SER A 256 -38.26 9.05 -21.96
C SER A 256 -38.05 7.64 -21.36
N GLY A 257 -37.84 6.64 -22.21
CA GLY A 257 -37.64 5.24 -21.79
C GLY A 257 -38.35 4.19 -22.69
N TRP A 258 -38.06 2.91 -22.44
CA TRP A 258 -38.70 1.77 -23.12
C TRP A 258 -40.21 1.72 -22.79
N ASN A 259 -41.07 1.76 -23.81
CA ASN A 259 -42.54 1.82 -23.71
C ASN A 259 -43.10 3.04 -22.95
N ALA A 260 -42.60 4.23 -23.27
CA ALA A 260 -43.17 5.51 -22.81
C ALA A 260 -44.46 5.86 -23.58
N GLY A 261 -45.62 5.48 -23.03
CA GLY A 261 -46.94 5.85 -23.57
C GLY A 261 -48.01 6.05 -22.51
N VAL A 262 -49.01 6.89 -22.81
CA VAL A 262 -50.25 6.99 -22.02
C VAL A 262 -51.15 5.83 -22.42
N ALA A 263 -51.24 4.79 -21.60
CA ALA A 263 -52.23 3.72 -21.76
C ALA A 263 -53.31 3.88 -20.68
N ALA A 264 -54.37 4.63 -20.96
CA ALA A 264 -55.61 4.50 -20.19
C ALA A 264 -56.35 3.25 -20.68
N ALA A 265 -57.05 2.56 -19.78
CA ALA A 265 -57.79 1.33 -20.08
C ALA A 265 -58.91 1.50 -21.13
N ASP A 266 -59.22 2.74 -21.55
CA ASP A 266 -60.15 3.11 -22.62
C ASP A 266 -59.53 3.96 -23.76
N GLY A 267 -58.20 4.16 -23.76
CA GLY A 267 -57.41 4.49 -24.95
C GLY A 267 -57.62 5.85 -25.62
N ARG A 268 -57.95 6.93 -24.89
CA ARG A 268 -58.11 8.29 -25.49
C ARG A 268 -57.19 9.34 -24.87
N ALA A 269 -56.51 10.11 -25.72
CA ALA A 269 -55.94 11.42 -25.36
C ALA A 269 -56.94 12.54 -25.70
N LEU A 270 -57.02 13.60 -24.89
CA LEU A 270 -57.91 14.74 -25.13
C LEU A 270 -57.27 15.77 -26.09
N PRO A 271 -58.07 16.56 -26.85
CA PRO A 271 -57.57 17.53 -27.82
C PRO A 271 -56.61 18.55 -27.21
N GLY A 272 -55.53 18.89 -27.93
CA GLY A 272 -54.54 19.90 -27.51
C GLY A 272 -53.44 19.39 -26.57
N THR A 273 -53.29 18.08 -26.41
CA THR A 273 -52.19 17.49 -25.64
C THR A 273 -50.89 17.50 -26.47
N VAL A 274 -49.80 18.06 -25.92
CA VAL A 274 -48.48 18.07 -26.57
C VAL A 274 -47.59 17.01 -25.91
N ASN A 275 -47.05 16.09 -26.71
CA ASN A 275 -46.24 14.98 -26.22
C ASN A 275 -44.84 15.02 -26.84
N TYR A 276 -43.80 15.04 -25.99
CA TYR A 276 -42.40 15.00 -26.41
C TYR A 276 -41.82 13.63 -26.08
N GLN A 277 -41.49 12.82 -27.10
CA GLN A 277 -41.07 11.41 -26.94
C GLN A 277 -39.67 11.14 -27.53
N SER A 278 -38.82 10.40 -26.80
CA SER A 278 -37.58 9.83 -27.33
C SER A 278 -37.44 8.35 -26.93
N GLY A 279 -37.30 7.46 -27.93
CA GLY A 279 -37.19 6.01 -27.73
C GLY A 279 -37.67 5.16 -28.93
N TRP A 280 -37.39 3.84 -28.90
CA TRP A 280 -37.89 2.87 -29.88
C TRP A 280 -39.38 2.58 -29.63
N ASN A 281 -40.22 2.57 -30.70
CA ASN A 281 -41.68 2.40 -30.69
C ASN A 281 -42.47 3.44 -29.87
N ALA A 282 -42.48 4.69 -30.34
CA ALA A 282 -43.29 5.77 -29.75
C ALA A 282 -44.50 6.09 -30.65
N GLY A 283 -45.70 6.29 -30.09
CA GLY A 283 -46.88 6.73 -30.85
C GLY A 283 -48.12 6.96 -29.97
N VAL A 284 -49.01 7.86 -30.39
CA VAL A 284 -50.35 8.04 -29.81
C VAL A 284 -51.34 7.55 -30.86
N ALA A 285 -52.01 6.43 -30.62
CA ALA A 285 -53.09 5.93 -31.46
C ALA A 285 -54.38 5.92 -30.64
N ALA A 286 -55.46 6.51 -31.17
CA ALA A 286 -56.78 6.10 -30.74
C ALA A 286 -56.96 4.61 -31.06
N ALA A 287 -57.82 3.89 -30.32
CA ALA A 287 -58.02 2.45 -30.51
C ALA A 287 -58.44 2.05 -31.95
N ASP A 288 -58.85 3.01 -32.80
CA ASP A 288 -59.19 2.84 -34.21
C ASP A 288 -58.14 3.37 -35.20
N GLY A 289 -56.95 3.78 -34.73
CA GLY A 289 -55.78 4.08 -35.56
C GLY A 289 -55.70 5.49 -36.16
N ARG A 290 -56.60 6.41 -35.78
CA ARG A 290 -56.61 7.80 -36.32
C ARG A 290 -55.83 8.80 -35.45
N ALA A 291 -55.25 9.82 -36.08
CA ALA A 291 -54.66 10.97 -35.40
C ALA A 291 -55.75 12.01 -35.05
N LEU A 292 -55.76 12.51 -33.81
CA LEU A 292 -56.75 13.50 -33.36
C LEU A 292 -56.35 14.94 -33.77
N PRO A 293 -57.32 15.81 -34.15
CA PRO A 293 -57.03 17.18 -34.58
C PRO A 293 -56.31 18.01 -33.51
N GLY A 294 -55.26 18.74 -33.92
CA GLY A 294 -54.48 19.61 -33.02
C GLY A 294 -53.42 18.89 -32.18
N THR A 295 -53.14 17.62 -32.45
CA THR A 295 -52.07 16.86 -31.78
C THR A 295 -50.74 17.11 -32.50
N VAL A 296 -49.76 17.66 -31.80
CA VAL A 296 -48.38 17.84 -32.32
C VAL A 296 -47.50 16.79 -31.65
N ASN A 297 -46.88 15.93 -32.46
CA ASN A 297 -46.05 14.82 -31.99
C ASN A 297 -44.59 15.04 -32.44
N TYR A 298 -43.67 15.22 -31.50
CA TYR A 298 -42.24 15.35 -31.78
C TYR A 298 -41.54 14.03 -31.45
N GLN A 299 -40.97 13.35 -32.46
CA GLN A 299 -40.33 12.04 -32.32
C GLN A 299 -38.92 11.99 -32.90
N SER A 300 -38.00 11.31 -32.20
CA SER A 300 -36.66 10.99 -32.67
C SER A 300 -36.40 9.48 -32.55
N GLY A 301 -36.25 8.77 -33.69
CA GLY A 301 -36.00 7.32 -33.74
C GLY A 301 -36.17 6.68 -35.15
N TYR A 302 -35.54 5.52 -35.37
CA TYR A 302 -35.54 4.75 -36.62
C TYR A 302 -36.82 3.89 -36.73
N ASN A 303 -37.89 4.47 -37.28
CA ASN A 303 -39.06 3.87 -37.96
C ASN A 303 -40.22 4.87 -37.89
N GLN A 304 -40.53 5.53 -39.01
CA GLN A 304 -41.59 6.53 -39.09
C GLN A 304 -42.79 5.96 -39.83
N GLY A 305 -43.98 6.01 -39.24
CA GLY A 305 -45.21 5.74 -39.98
C GLY A 305 -46.48 5.73 -39.14
N ALA A 306 -47.28 6.79 -39.25
CA ALA A 306 -48.73 6.72 -39.17
C ALA A 306 -49.27 6.94 -40.59
N SER A 307 -50.02 5.98 -41.14
CA SER A 307 -50.61 6.11 -42.47
C SER A 307 -52.01 6.71 -42.35
N ASP A 308 -52.25 7.83 -43.03
CA ASP A 308 -53.61 8.27 -43.32
C ASP A 308 -53.71 8.74 -44.78
N LYS A 309 -54.73 8.27 -45.49
CA LYS A 309 -54.81 8.34 -46.97
C LYS A 309 -55.34 9.67 -47.52
N HIS A 310 -55.49 10.72 -46.70
CA HIS A 310 -56.25 11.89 -47.15
C HIS A 310 -55.95 13.23 -46.46
N THR A 311 -54.71 13.51 -46.04
CA THR A 311 -54.38 14.83 -45.48
C THR A 311 -52.96 15.23 -45.82
N GLU A 312 -52.78 16.47 -46.31
CA GLU A 312 -51.47 17.11 -46.44
C GLU A 312 -50.82 17.21 -45.05
N LEU A 313 -49.83 16.35 -44.82
CA LEU A 313 -48.94 16.44 -43.67
C LEU A 313 -47.75 17.30 -44.07
N VAL A 314 -47.47 18.37 -43.31
CA VAL A 314 -46.17 19.03 -43.35
C VAL A 314 -45.17 18.09 -42.65
N ASN A 315 -44.59 17.18 -43.43
CA ASN A 315 -43.53 16.30 -42.97
C ASN A 315 -42.20 17.07 -43.00
N LEU A 316 -41.75 17.55 -41.85
CA LEU A 316 -40.35 17.97 -41.67
C LEU A 316 -39.49 16.71 -41.49
N GLN A 317 -38.96 16.19 -42.60
CA GLN A 317 -37.99 15.09 -42.55
C GLN A 317 -36.64 15.61 -42.03
N HIS A 318 -36.31 15.29 -40.77
CA HIS A 318 -34.93 15.39 -40.28
C HIS A 318 -34.20 14.07 -40.53
N SER A 319 -33.38 13.99 -41.57
CA SER A 319 -32.37 12.94 -41.70
C SER A 319 -31.05 13.44 -41.10
N SER A 320 -30.72 13.05 -39.87
CA SER A 320 -29.36 13.14 -39.38
C SER A 320 -28.57 11.92 -39.88
N LEU A 321 -27.73 12.09 -40.90
CA LEU A 321 -26.65 11.13 -41.18
C LEU A 321 -25.66 11.24 -40.01
N VAL A 322 -25.76 10.30 -39.07
CA VAL A 322 -24.81 10.22 -37.96
C VAL A 322 -23.51 9.65 -38.50
N ASN A 323 -22.47 10.48 -38.56
CA ASN A 323 -21.10 9.99 -38.50
C ASN A 323 -20.33 10.80 -37.46
N GLY A 324 -19.50 10.09 -36.70
CA GLY A 324 -18.95 10.52 -35.41
C GLY A 324 -18.30 11.90 -35.39
N SER A 325 -18.42 12.53 -34.22
CA SER A 325 -17.64 13.68 -33.73
C SER A 325 -17.61 14.93 -34.61
N GLY A 326 -18.42 15.94 -34.24
CA GLY A 326 -18.26 17.32 -34.68
C GLY A 326 -19.43 17.84 -35.52
N SER A 327 -20.34 18.58 -34.90
CA SER A 327 -21.55 19.14 -35.52
C SER A 327 -21.21 20.24 -36.53
N PHE A 328 -21.34 19.96 -37.83
CA PHE A 328 -21.51 20.98 -38.87
C PHE A 328 -22.85 20.73 -39.59
N GLY A 329 -23.86 21.51 -39.25
CA GLY A 329 -25.20 21.40 -39.85
C GLY A 329 -25.30 22.22 -41.14
N ALA A 330 -25.53 21.54 -42.27
CA ALA A 330 -26.09 22.16 -43.46
C ALA A 330 -27.61 21.94 -43.46
N TRP A 331 -28.38 22.97 -43.80
CA TRP A 331 -29.84 22.90 -43.84
C TRP A 331 -30.28 22.85 -45.30
N ILE A 332 -31.07 21.84 -45.66
CA ILE A 332 -31.69 21.75 -46.99
C ILE A 332 -33.20 21.88 -46.80
N ALA A 333 -33.79 22.87 -47.44
CA ALA A 333 -35.24 22.99 -47.53
C ALA A 333 -35.66 22.66 -48.97
N LEU A 334 -36.50 21.63 -49.11
CA LEU A 334 -37.10 21.24 -50.39
C LEU A 334 -38.57 21.64 -50.37
N TRP A 335 -38.99 22.41 -51.36
CA TRP A 335 -40.38 22.80 -51.51
C TRP A 335 -40.91 22.27 -52.83
N ILE A 336 -41.96 21.45 -52.76
CA ILE A 336 -42.72 21.01 -53.92
C ILE A 336 -43.92 21.93 -54.02
N VAL A 337 -43.95 22.75 -55.06
CA VAL A 337 -45.00 23.77 -55.25
C VAL A 337 -46.12 23.24 -56.16
N SER A 338 -45.82 22.31 -57.06
CA SER A 338 -46.78 21.51 -57.83
C SER A 338 -46.12 20.20 -58.32
N THR A 339 -46.89 19.32 -58.99
CA THR A 339 -46.40 17.98 -59.40
C THR A 339 -45.21 18.01 -60.35
N ASP A 340 -44.98 19.13 -61.05
CA ASP A 340 -44.02 19.19 -62.15
C ASP A 340 -42.87 20.19 -61.92
N GLN A 341 -42.78 20.83 -60.75
CA GLN A 341 -41.62 21.67 -60.39
C GLN A 341 -41.18 21.52 -58.93
N ILE A 342 -39.88 21.30 -58.74
CA ILE A 342 -39.24 21.16 -57.42
C ILE A 342 -38.23 22.29 -57.23
N PHE A 343 -38.40 23.05 -56.14
CA PHE A 343 -37.42 24.04 -55.73
C PHE A 343 -36.58 23.51 -54.57
N MET A 344 -35.26 23.55 -54.75
CA MET A 344 -34.31 23.19 -53.71
C MET A 344 -33.51 24.41 -53.29
N GLN A 345 -33.49 24.70 -51.99
CA GLN A 345 -32.67 25.75 -51.43
C GLN A 345 -31.78 25.18 -50.32
N VAL A 346 -30.47 25.26 -50.56
CA VAL A 346 -29.45 24.76 -49.63
C VAL A 346 -28.83 25.94 -48.90
N PHE A 347 -28.84 25.91 -47.58
CA PHE A 347 -28.28 26.94 -46.72
C PHE A 347 -26.99 26.43 -46.08
N TYR A 348 -25.88 27.11 -46.41
CA TYR A 348 -24.63 27.02 -45.68
C TYR A 348 -24.44 28.27 -44.83
N ASN A 349 -23.68 28.15 -43.74
CA ASN A 349 -23.53 29.21 -42.73
C ASN A 349 -22.87 30.51 -43.24
N THR A 350 -22.46 30.60 -44.52
CA THR A 350 -21.73 31.75 -45.09
C THR A 350 -22.35 32.39 -46.35
N GLY A 351 -23.56 32.03 -46.78
CA GLY A 351 -24.30 32.77 -47.82
C GLY A 351 -25.24 31.93 -48.71
N MET A 352 -26.28 32.57 -49.27
CA MET A 352 -27.33 31.92 -50.08
C MET A 352 -26.98 31.86 -51.57
N HIS A 353 -27.17 30.68 -52.19
CA HIS A 353 -27.26 30.55 -53.65
C HIS A 353 -28.54 29.82 -54.04
N LYS A 354 -29.22 30.33 -55.08
CA LYS A 354 -30.48 29.79 -55.61
C LYS A 354 -30.20 29.11 -56.95
N MET A 355 -30.56 27.85 -57.10
CA MET A 355 -30.56 27.15 -58.40
C MET A 355 -31.97 26.67 -58.71
N ILE A 356 -32.40 26.90 -59.95
CA ILE A 356 -33.66 26.41 -60.50
C ILE A 356 -33.27 25.34 -61.51
N PHE A 357 -33.87 24.15 -61.39
CA PHE A 357 -33.75 23.10 -62.38
C PHE A 357 -35.11 22.93 -63.04
N ASP A 358 -35.12 22.97 -64.38
CA ASP A 358 -36.29 22.65 -65.19
C ASP A 358 -36.52 21.14 -65.28
#